data_AF-A0A2W4MEM8-F1
#
_entry.id   AF-A0A2W4MEM8-F1
#
_cell.length_a   1.000
_cell.length_b   1.000
_cell.length_c   1.000
_cell.angle_alpha   90.00
_cell.angle_beta   90.00
_cell.angle_gamma   90.00
#
_symmetry.space_group_name_H-M   'P 1'
#
loop_
_entity.id
_entity.type
_entity.pdbx_description
1 polymer ?
#
loop_
_entity_poly.entity_id
_entity_poly.type
_entity_poly.pdbx_seq_one_letter_code
_entity_poly.pdbx_strand_id
1 'polypeptide(L)'
;ISGAFAGLVGLTEIMSLGFFPANPIQGLGFTGIAVALLGRNRAVGAAVAALLFAFLDVSSGILQFSGAASREIVVIMQGIIILAAVIAYEIARRARERDEARAAAMALENEEVAA
;
A
#
# COMPACT_ATOMS: atom_id res chain seq x y z
N ILE A 1 -3.08 19.77 -10.15
CA ILE A 1 -2.02 19.13 -9.35
C ILE A 1 -1.91 17.63 -9.65
N SER A 2 -2.99 16.85 -9.54
CA SER A 2 -3.00 15.41 -9.86
C SER A 2 -2.45 15.07 -11.26
N GLY A 3 -2.81 15.83 -12.29
CA GLY A 3 -2.28 15.62 -13.65
C GLY A 3 -0.77 15.83 -13.78
N ALA A 4 -0.17 16.71 -12.99
CA ALA A 4 1.27 16.92 -12.99
C ALA A 4 2.01 15.72 -12.37
N PHE A 5 1.48 15.17 -11.27
CA PHE A 5 2.01 13.93 -10.67
C PHE A 5 1.82 12.72 -11.58
N ALA A 6 0.66 12.57 -12.21
CA ALA A 6 0.41 11.51 -13.18
C ALA A 6 1.38 11.60 -14.38
N GLY A 7 1.66 12.82 -14.86
CA GLY A 7 2.65 13.07 -15.90
C GLY A 7 4.06 12.67 -15.49
N LEU A 8 4.50 13.01 -14.27
CA LEU A 8 5.83 12.63 -13.78
C LEU A 8 6.03 11.11 -13.70
N VAL A 9 5.01 10.39 -13.21
CA VAL A 9 5.05 8.92 -13.12
C VAL A 9 5.07 8.27 -14.51
N GLY A 10 4.25 8.74 -15.44
CA GLY A 10 4.26 8.20 -16.81
C GLY A 10 5.56 8.53 -17.58
N LEU A 11 6.17 9.68 -17.30
CA LEU A 11 7.40 10.11 -17.97
C LEU A 11 8.58 9.22 -17.62
N THR A 12 8.69 8.75 -16.37
CA THR A 12 9.72 7.79 -15.97
C THR A 12 9.63 6.47 -16.74
N GLU A 13 8.43 6.00 -17.06
CA GLU A 13 8.23 4.74 -17.78
C GLU A 13 8.60 4.86 -19.27
N ILE A 14 8.21 5.95 -19.91
CA ILE A 14 8.58 6.24 -21.31
C ILE A 14 10.10 6.42 -21.43
N MET A 15 10.73 7.10 -20.47
CA MET A 15 12.18 7.25 -20.43
C MET A 15 12.91 5.91 -20.21
N SER A 16 12.29 4.97 -19.48
CA SER A 16 12.85 3.63 -19.27
C SER A 16 12.72 2.72 -20.49
N LEU A 17 11.58 2.77 -21.20
CA LEU A 17 11.31 1.88 -22.34
C LEU A 17 11.84 2.43 -23.66
N GLY A 18 11.97 3.76 -23.79
CA GLY A 18 12.42 4.44 -25.01
C GLY A 18 11.35 4.56 -26.10
N PHE A 19 10.16 3.98 -25.91
CA PHE A 19 9.02 4.09 -26.82
C PHE A 19 7.70 4.09 -26.03
N PHE A 20 6.62 4.54 -26.67
CA PHE A 20 5.29 4.53 -26.05
C PHE A 20 4.69 3.12 -26.14
N PRO A 21 4.43 2.43 -25.01
CA PRO A 21 3.89 1.08 -25.03
C PRO A 21 2.44 1.08 -25.52
N ALA A 22 2.02 -0.02 -26.16
CA ALA A 22 0.66 -0.15 -26.71
C ALA A 22 -0.44 -0.12 -25.63
N ASN A 23 -0.12 -0.51 -24.38
CA ASN A 23 -1.04 -0.52 -23.24
C ASN A 23 -0.40 0.12 -22.00
N PRO A 24 -0.24 1.46 -21.98
CA PRO A 24 0.50 2.17 -20.93
C PRO A 24 -0.20 2.19 -19.56
N ILE A 25 -1.50 1.86 -19.52
CA ILE A 25 -2.31 1.93 -18.27
C ILE A 25 -2.60 0.53 -17.71
N GLN A 26 -2.11 -0.53 -18.36
CA GLN A 26 -2.43 -1.89 -17.95
C GLN A 26 -1.91 -2.16 -16.52
N GLY A 27 -2.80 -2.55 -15.61
CA GLY A 27 -2.47 -2.81 -14.20
C GLY A 27 -2.44 -1.58 -13.29
N LEU A 28 -2.21 -0.36 -13.81
CA LEU A 28 -2.16 0.86 -13.00
C LEU A 28 -3.52 1.25 -12.42
N GLY A 29 -4.61 1.07 -13.18
CA GLY A 29 -5.97 1.40 -12.73
C GLY A 29 -6.45 0.50 -11.57
N PHE A 30 -6.22 -0.81 -11.68
CA PHE A 30 -6.54 -1.76 -10.61
C PHE A 30 -5.74 -1.48 -9.34
N THR A 31 -4.43 -1.26 -9.50
CA THR A 31 -3.53 -0.91 -8.40
C THR A 31 -3.95 0.37 -7.69
N GLY A 32 -4.32 1.41 -8.46
CA GLY A 32 -4.80 2.67 -7.90
C GLY A 32 -6.07 2.51 -7.07
N ILE A 33 -7.03 1.70 -7.53
CA ILE A 33 -8.26 1.39 -6.78
C ILE A 33 -7.92 0.61 -5.50
N ALA A 34 -7.04 -0.40 -5.58
CA ALA A 34 -6.62 -1.19 -4.44
C ALA A 34 -5.95 -0.33 -3.35
N VAL A 35 -5.03 0.56 -3.75
CA VAL A 35 -4.34 1.49 -2.85
C VAL A 35 -5.32 2.48 -2.22
N ALA A 36 -6.29 2.99 -2.98
CA ALA A 36 -7.31 3.92 -2.46
C ALA A 36 -8.23 3.24 -1.43
N LEU A 37 -8.65 2.01 -1.69
CA LEU A 37 -9.48 1.21 -0.77
C LEU A 37 -8.70 0.84 0.49
N LEU A 38 -7.46 0.40 0.34
CA LEU A 38 -6.57 0.08 1.46
C LEU A 38 -6.29 1.32 2.34
N GLY A 39 -6.06 2.47 1.72
CA GLY A 39 -5.89 3.74 2.40
C GLY A 39 -7.17 4.31 3.01
N ARG A 40 -8.33 3.63 2.88
CA ARG A 40 -9.65 4.10 3.31
C ARG A 40 -10.00 5.48 2.74
N ASN A 41 -9.58 5.75 1.51
CA ASN A 41 -9.72 7.04 0.85
C ASN A 41 -9.09 8.23 1.63
N ARG A 42 -8.14 7.97 2.55
CA ARG A 42 -7.38 8.99 3.28
C ARG A 42 -5.95 9.09 2.77
N ALA A 43 -5.44 10.31 2.63
CA ALA A 43 -4.10 10.58 2.07
C ALA A 43 -2.97 9.84 2.80
N VAL A 44 -2.96 9.87 4.14
CA VAL A 44 -1.93 9.19 4.96
C VAL A 44 -2.01 7.68 4.79
N GLY A 45 -3.22 7.11 4.78
CA GLY A 45 -3.42 5.67 4.56
C GLY A 45 -3.00 5.25 3.16
N ALA A 46 -3.29 6.05 2.14
CA ALA A 46 -2.91 5.79 0.76
C ALA A 46 -1.38 5.85 0.56
N ALA A 47 -0.67 6.73 1.27
CA ALA A 47 0.80 6.80 1.21
C ALA A 47 1.46 5.53 1.76
N VAL A 48 0.99 5.03 2.91
CA VAL A 48 1.47 3.77 3.50
C VAL A 48 1.14 2.58 2.60
N ALA A 49 -0.09 2.55 2.07
CA ALA A 49 -0.55 1.54 1.12
C ALA A 49 0.31 1.51 -0.16
N ALA A 50 0.65 2.67 -0.71
CA ALA A 50 1.49 2.79 -1.91
C ALA A 50 2.93 2.32 -1.68
N LEU A 51 3.52 2.64 -0.52
CA LEU A 51 4.87 2.17 -0.15
C LEU A 51 4.95 0.65 -0.07
N LEU A 52 3.96 0.04 0.56
CA LEU A 52 3.84 -1.41 0.60
C LEU A 52 3.73 -1.99 -0.81
N PHE A 53 2.85 -1.44 -1.64
CA PHE A 53 2.64 -1.92 -3.00
C PHE A 53 3.93 -1.85 -3.84
N ALA A 54 4.66 -0.73 -3.75
CA ALA A 54 5.94 -0.54 -4.44
C ALA A 54 7.01 -1.52 -3.97
N PHE A 55 7.10 -1.78 -2.66
CA PHE A 55 8.04 -2.76 -2.11
C PHE A 55 7.78 -4.17 -2.65
N LEU A 56 6.51 -4.55 -2.77
CA LEU A 56 6.12 -5.86 -3.31
C LEU A 56 6.36 -5.97 -4.81
N ASP A 57 6.10 -4.91 -5.55
CA ASP A 57 6.32 -4.85 -6.99
C ASP A 57 7.80 -5.04 -7.35
N VAL A 58 8.69 -4.30 -6.68
CA VAL A 58 10.15 -4.44 -6.86
C VAL A 58 10.63 -5.84 -6.45
N SER A 59 10.13 -6.37 -5.33
CA SER A 59 10.51 -7.71 -4.84
C SER A 59 10.08 -8.82 -5.82
N SER A 60 8.96 -8.62 -6.52
CA SER A 60 8.43 -9.59 -7.48
C SER A 60 9.30 -9.73 -8.75
N GLY A 61 9.94 -8.65 -9.19
CA GLY A 61 10.81 -8.64 -10.36
C GLY A 61 12.07 -9.50 -10.16
N ILE A 62 12.61 -9.53 -8.94
CA ILE A 62 13.78 -10.36 -8.59
C ILE A 62 13.47 -11.86 -8.67
N LEU A 63 12.24 -12.26 -8.31
CA LEU A 63 11.82 -13.66 -8.36
C LEU A 63 11.57 -14.17 -9.78
N GLN A 64 11.14 -13.30 -10.71
CA GLN A 64 10.98 -13.66 -12.12
C GLN A 64 12.32 -13.93 -12.79
N PHE A 65 13.38 -13.25 -12.36
CA PHE A 65 14.74 -13.42 -12.90
C PHE A 65 15.43 -14.72 -12.47
N SER A 66 15.04 -15.35 -11.36
CA SER A 66 15.65 -16.60 -10.88
C SER A 66 15.10 -17.86 -11.56
N GLY A 67 14.09 -17.73 -12.44
CA GLY A 67 13.49 -18.85 -13.19
C GLY A 67 12.64 -19.81 -12.34
N ALA A 68 12.38 -19.48 -11.07
CA ALA A 68 11.69 -20.37 -10.13
C ALA A 68 10.15 -20.35 -10.24
N ALA A 69 9.54 -19.38 -10.94
CA ALA A 69 8.07 -19.23 -10.98
C ALA A 69 7.55 -18.58 -12.27
N SER A 70 6.47 -19.14 -12.85
CA SER A 70 5.71 -18.55 -13.96
C SER A 70 5.04 -17.23 -13.57
N ARG A 71 4.78 -16.35 -14.55
CA ARG A 71 4.19 -15.01 -14.35
C ARG A 71 2.89 -15.05 -13.54
N GLU A 72 2.04 -16.07 -13.71
CA GLU A 72 0.79 -16.20 -12.96
C GLU A 72 1.02 -16.41 -11.45
N ILE A 73 2.05 -17.17 -11.07
CA ILE A 73 2.38 -17.44 -9.66
C ILE A 73 2.85 -16.16 -8.98
N VAL A 74 3.61 -15.34 -9.68
CA VAL A 74 4.10 -14.06 -9.17
C VAL A 74 2.95 -13.09 -8.90
N VAL A 75 1.97 -13.01 -9.80
CA VAL A 75 0.76 -12.18 -9.62
C VAL A 75 -0.07 -12.65 -8.42
N ILE A 76 -0.25 -13.97 -8.26
CA ILE A 76 -0.98 -14.54 -7.11
C ILE A 76 -0.24 -14.24 -5.80
N MET A 77 1.09 -14.44 -5.78
CA MET A 77 1.93 -14.12 -4.62
C MET A 77 1.87 -12.63 -4.28
N GLN A 78 1.92 -11.73 -5.27
CA GLN A 78 1.70 -10.30 -5.03
C GLN A 78 0.35 -10.05 -4.34
N GLY A 79 -0.73 -10.65 -4.84
CA GLY A 79 -2.06 -10.55 -4.22
C GLY A 79 -2.09 -11.02 -2.76
N ILE A 80 -1.46 -12.16 -2.47
CA ILE A 80 -1.37 -12.72 -1.11
C ILE A 80 -0.55 -11.82 -0.19
N ILE A 81 0.60 -11.31 -0.65
CA ILE A 81 1.46 -10.49 0.19
C ILE A 81 0.81 -9.13 0.47
N ILE A 82 0.15 -8.53 -0.53
CA ILE A 82 -0.66 -7.32 -0.32
C ILE A 82 -1.68 -7.59 0.78
N LEU A 83 -2.49 -8.65 0.64
CA LEU A 83 -3.50 -9.03 1.63
C LEU A 83 -2.91 -9.24 3.03
N ALA A 84 -1.79 -9.95 3.14
CA ALA A 84 -1.13 -10.20 4.42
C ALA A 84 -0.66 -8.90 5.10
N ALA A 85 -0.07 -7.98 4.34
CA ALA A 85 0.42 -6.72 4.87
C ALA A 85 -0.72 -5.73 5.19
N VAL A 86 -1.83 -5.75 4.44
CA VAL A 86 -3.07 -5.06 4.81
C VAL A 86 -3.57 -5.53 6.18
N ILE A 87 -3.65 -6.85 6.36
CA ILE A 87 -4.12 -7.47 7.60
C ILE A 87 -3.20 -7.09 8.77
N ALA A 88 -1.87 -7.17 8.58
CA ALA A 88 -0.90 -6.78 9.60
C ALA A 88 -1.03 -5.31 10.01
N TYR A 89 -1.19 -4.40 9.04
CA TYR A 89 -1.40 -2.98 9.30
C TYR A 89 -2.72 -2.72 10.06
N GLU A 90 -3.81 -3.36 9.65
CA GLU A 90 -5.11 -3.22 10.30
C GLU A 90 -5.08 -3.76 11.75
N ILE A 91 -4.37 -4.86 11.99
CA ILE A 91 -4.14 -5.39 13.34
C ILE A 91 -3.33 -4.40 14.19
N ALA A 92 -2.22 -3.87 13.65
CA ALA A 92 -1.39 -2.91 14.36
C ALA A 92 -2.16 -1.62 14.69
N ARG A 93 -3.00 -1.14 13.77
CA ARG A 93 -3.88 0.02 14.00
C ARG A 93 -4.90 -0.26 15.09
N ARG A 94 -5.58 -1.40 15.05
CA ARG A 94 -6.56 -1.80 16.08
C ARG A 94 -5.92 -1.96 17.45
N ALA A 95 -4.67 -2.39 17.52
CA ALA A 95 -3.93 -2.46 18.77
C ALA A 95 -3.70 -1.05 19.35
N ARG A 96 -3.21 -0.11 18.54
CA ARG A 96 -3.02 1.30 18.97
C ARG A 96 -4.31 1.95 19.44
N GLU A 97 -5.42 1.79 18.71
CA GLU A 97 -6.72 2.35 19.08
C GLU A 97 -7.19 1.83 20.46
N ARG A 98 -6.88 0.57 20.80
CA ARG A 98 -7.19 -0.01 22.12
C ARG A 98 -6.30 0.53 23.24
N ASP A 99 -5.03 0.75 22.95
CA ASP A 99 -4.09 1.28 23.93
C ASP A 99 -4.40 2.74 24.26
N GLU A 100 -4.78 3.54 23.27
CA GLU A 100 -5.24 4.93 23.45
C GLU A 100 -6.55 5.00 24.26
N ALA A 101 -7.53 4.12 23.97
CA ALA A 101 -8.78 4.05 24.73
C ALA A 101 -8.55 3.67 26.21
N ARG A 102 -7.61 2.76 26.48
CA ARG A 102 -7.23 2.38 27.85
C ARG A 102 -6.51 3.51 28.59
N ALA A 103 -5.61 4.21 27.92
CA ALA A 103 -4.91 5.36 28.51
C ALA A 103 -5.88 6.49 28.87
N ALA A 104 -6.87 6.78 28.01
CA ALA A 104 -7.90 7.78 28.28
C ALA A 104 -8.81 7.38 29.46
N ALA A 105 -9.19 6.11 29.58
CA ALA A 105 -9.99 5.62 30.70
C ALA A 105 -9.25 5.75 32.04
N MET A 106 -7.95 5.43 32.08
CA MET A 106 -7.13 5.58 33.29
C MET A 106 -6.91 7.05 33.68
N ALA A 107 -6.86 7.96 32.72
CA ALA A 107 -6.72 9.40 33.00
C ALA A 107 -7.97 9.97 33.68
N LEU A 108 -9.17 9.55 33.26
CA LEU A 108 -10.44 9.97 33.86
C LEU A 108 -10.60 9.41 35.29
N GLU A 109 -10.23 8.15 35.50
CA GLU A 109 -10.29 7.51 36.83
C GLU A 109 -9.37 8.20 37.84
N ASN A 110 -8.19 8.67 37.41
CA ASN A 110 -7.26 9.41 38.26
C ASN A 110 -7.73 10.85 38.57
N GLU A 111 -8.46 11.51 37.67
CA GLU A 111 -9.05 12.83 37.94
C GLU A 111 -10.22 12.74 38.92
N GLU A 112 -11.01 11.67 38.87
CA GLU A 112 -12.16 11.44 39.76
C GLU A 112 -11.74 11.10 41.20
N VAL A 113 -10.60 10.42 41.38
CA VAL A 113 -10.04 10.08 42.71
C VAL A 113 -9.30 11.25 43.37
N ALA A 114 -8.89 12.26 42.58
CA ALA A 114 -8.18 13.44 43.06
C ALA A 114 -9.10 14.61 43.47
N ALA A 115 -10.40 14.50 43.20
CA ALA A 115 -11.45 15.47 43.54
C ALA A 115 -12.16 15.13 44.87
#